data_AF-A0A6H9HPB3-F1
#
_entry.id   AF-A0A6H9HPB3-F1
#
_cell.length_a   1.000
_cell.length_b   1.000
_cell.length_c   1.000
_cell.angle_alpha   90.00
_cell.angle_beta   90.00
_cell.angle_gamma   90.00
#
_symmetry.space_group_name_H-M   'P 1'
#
loop_
_entity.id
_entity.type
_entity.pdbx_description
1 polymer ?
#
loop_
_entity_poly.entity_id
_entity_poly.type
_entity_poly.pdbx_seq_one_letter_code
_entity_poly.pdbx_strand_id
1 'polypeptide(L)'
;MEKRAAFADREGRIPCPGTSAPRPFFYNCQDFIARIMHAPRTPTMIEPDLLMLAYRSGIFPMADSRDDPEIYWIEPRLRAILPLGGFHLSHSLARTLRRGRFSVTCNAAFSDVMEACAAPRHIRPGSDDEGGSWISHRIQASYENLHHLGHAHSIEVWQQDGNGAPLLVGGLYGVGFDRVFCGESMFSRATDSSKVALAYLVAALRLAGARLLDCQFMTPHLASLGAIEMPQKRYLALLQQAQSSEGASGLATGAGAAEGLAVGDGAAEGGAPALPDAFAALLAEAAAAGSASSPGKVIAQLLTQTS
;
A
#
# COMPACT_ATOMS: atom_id res chain seq x y z
N MET A 1 16.40 -48.70 -44.94
CA MET A 1 17.07 -48.83 -43.63
C MET A 1 16.41 -47.85 -42.68
N GLU A 2 15.21 -48.14 -42.21
CA GLU A 2 14.86 -48.96 -41.03
C GLU A 2 14.88 -48.19 -39.72
N LYS A 3 13.69 -48.13 -39.13
CA LYS A 3 13.33 -47.62 -37.80
C LYS A 3 14.06 -48.37 -36.69
N ARG A 4 14.41 -47.68 -35.61
CA ARG A 4 14.38 -48.27 -34.25
C ARG A 4 13.80 -47.27 -33.25
N ALA A 5 12.51 -47.43 -32.99
CA ALA A 5 11.83 -46.94 -31.81
C ALA A 5 12.38 -47.67 -30.58
N ALA A 6 12.65 -46.94 -29.50
CA ALA A 6 12.91 -47.53 -28.20
C ALA A 6 11.61 -48.16 -27.69
N PHE A 7 11.62 -49.47 -27.50
CA PHE A 7 10.49 -50.26 -27.04
C PHE A 7 10.40 -50.13 -25.51
N ALA A 8 9.45 -49.33 -25.01
CA ALA A 8 8.98 -49.46 -23.64
C ALA A 8 8.06 -50.70 -23.58
N ASP A 9 8.18 -51.50 -22.53
CA ASP A 9 7.21 -52.57 -22.25
C ASP A 9 5.81 -51.98 -21.99
N ARG A 10 4.74 -52.78 -22.08
CA ARG A 10 3.33 -52.40 -21.91
C ARG A 10 2.99 -51.73 -20.56
N GLU A 11 3.95 -51.62 -19.63
CA GLU A 11 3.85 -50.86 -18.38
C GLU A 11 4.78 -49.61 -18.29
N GLY A 12 5.47 -49.22 -19.36
CA GLY A 12 6.18 -47.93 -19.44
C GLY A 12 7.51 -47.81 -18.69
N ARG A 13 8.27 -48.90 -18.48
CA ARG A 13 9.57 -48.86 -17.78
C ARG A 13 10.76 -48.67 -18.73
N ILE A 14 11.76 -47.89 -18.31
CA ILE A 14 13.04 -47.65 -19.01
C ILE A 14 14.19 -48.17 -18.12
N PRO A 15 15.17 -48.93 -18.65
CA PRO A 15 16.26 -49.48 -17.83
C PRO A 15 17.42 -48.48 -17.67
N CYS A 16 17.96 -48.36 -16.45
CA CYS A 16 19.23 -47.67 -16.18
C CYS A 16 20.43 -48.64 -16.33
N PRO A 17 21.55 -48.23 -16.95
CA PRO A 17 22.74 -49.06 -17.02
C PRO A 17 23.60 -48.89 -15.76
N GLY A 18 23.98 -50.02 -15.16
CA GLY A 18 25.16 -50.15 -14.31
C GLY A 18 24.98 -49.76 -12.84
N THR A 19 24.59 -50.73 -11.99
CA THR A 19 25.33 -51.10 -10.76
C THR A 19 24.60 -52.25 -10.06
N SER A 20 25.40 -53.21 -9.58
CA SER A 20 25.01 -54.49 -9.01
C SER A 20 24.61 -54.39 -7.53
N ALA A 21 23.35 -54.65 -7.19
CA ALA A 21 22.89 -54.93 -5.83
C ALA A 21 21.70 -55.92 -5.84
N PRO A 22 21.58 -56.86 -4.87
CA PRO A 22 20.60 -57.92 -4.91
C PRO A 22 19.30 -57.50 -4.20
N ARG A 23 18.30 -57.05 -4.97
CA ARG A 23 16.84 -57.07 -4.74
C ARG A 23 16.21 -55.92 -5.53
N PRO A 24 15.03 -56.10 -6.15
CA PRO A 24 14.41 -55.04 -6.92
C PRO A 24 13.82 -54.00 -5.95
N PHE A 25 14.55 -52.93 -5.69
CA PHE A 25 13.95 -51.72 -5.11
C PHE A 25 13.18 -51.03 -6.23
N PHE A 26 11.91 -51.40 -6.40
CA PHE A 26 10.97 -50.59 -7.15
C PHE A 26 10.71 -49.34 -6.30
N TYR A 27 11.25 -48.19 -6.70
CA TYR A 27 10.66 -46.93 -6.25
C TYR A 27 9.30 -46.83 -6.92
N ASN A 28 8.23 -46.84 -6.12
CA ASN A 28 6.89 -46.59 -6.62
C ASN A 28 6.90 -45.18 -7.22
N CYS A 29 6.53 -45.05 -8.50
CA CYS A 29 6.43 -43.74 -9.18
C CYS A 29 5.46 -42.81 -8.41
N GLN A 30 4.52 -43.39 -7.66
CA GLN A 30 3.63 -42.65 -6.76
C GLN A 30 4.35 -42.00 -5.56
N ASP A 31 5.44 -42.57 -5.03
CA ASP A 31 6.19 -41.97 -3.91
C ASP A 31 7.09 -40.81 -4.37
N PHE A 32 7.58 -40.86 -5.62
CA PHE A 32 8.31 -39.73 -6.22
C PHE A 32 7.36 -38.59 -6.58
N ILE A 33 6.16 -38.92 -7.12
CA ILE A 33 5.09 -37.94 -7.37
C ILE A 33 4.55 -37.36 -6.05
N ALA A 34 4.39 -38.17 -5.00
CA ALA A 34 3.96 -37.69 -3.68
C ALA A 34 4.98 -36.74 -3.02
N ARG A 35 6.29 -36.96 -3.24
CA ARG A 35 7.36 -36.03 -2.82
C ARG A 35 7.41 -34.74 -3.63
N ILE A 36 7.04 -34.76 -4.92
CA ILE A 36 6.88 -33.55 -5.75
C ILE A 36 5.59 -32.78 -5.36
N MET A 37 4.57 -33.47 -4.85
CA MET A 37 3.27 -32.88 -4.45
C MET A 37 3.29 -32.20 -3.07
N HIS A 38 4.40 -32.22 -2.35
CA HIS A 38 4.58 -31.55 -1.05
C HIS A 38 5.61 -30.40 -1.10
N ALA A 39 5.81 -29.79 -2.27
CA ALA A 39 6.25 -28.39 -2.23
C ALA A 39 5.13 -27.61 -1.51
N PRO A 40 5.39 -26.91 -0.40
CA PRO A 40 4.37 -26.04 0.19
C PRO A 40 3.91 -25.11 -0.92
N ARG A 41 2.61 -25.15 -1.29
CA ARG A 41 2.09 -24.21 -2.27
C ARG A 41 2.39 -22.82 -1.72
N THR A 42 3.13 -22.01 -2.47
CA THR A 42 3.34 -20.62 -2.10
C THR A 42 1.96 -20.00 -1.89
N PRO A 43 1.65 -19.46 -0.70
CA PRO A 43 0.34 -18.90 -0.42
C PRO A 43 -0.01 -17.85 -1.48
N THR A 44 -1.23 -17.87 -1.97
CA THR A 44 -1.69 -16.94 -3.01
C THR A 44 -1.75 -15.49 -2.51
N MET A 45 -1.72 -15.30 -1.18
CA MET A 45 -1.80 -14.02 -0.48
C MET A 45 -0.95 -14.07 0.81
N ILE A 46 -0.62 -12.92 1.36
CA ILE A 46 -0.08 -12.76 2.71
C ILE A 46 -1.27 -12.70 3.68
N GLU A 47 -1.19 -13.42 4.80
CA GLU A 47 -2.24 -13.38 5.82
C GLU A 47 -2.42 -11.94 6.36
N PRO A 48 -3.66 -11.43 6.45
CA PRO A 48 -3.93 -10.05 6.89
C PRO A 48 -3.27 -9.69 8.22
N ASP A 49 -3.36 -10.58 9.22
CA ASP A 49 -2.80 -10.33 10.55
C ASP A 49 -1.28 -10.23 10.52
N LEU A 50 -0.61 -11.05 9.69
CA LEU A 50 0.83 -10.98 9.49
C LEU A 50 1.23 -9.66 8.82
N LEU A 51 0.49 -9.25 7.80
CA LEU A 51 0.75 -8.01 7.08
C LEU A 51 0.53 -6.79 7.98
N MET A 52 -0.54 -6.77 8.77
CA MET A 52 -0.81 -5.70 9.74
C MET A 52 0.22 -5.67 10.88
N LEU A 53 0.69 -6.83 11.34
CA LEU A 53 1.78 -6.91 12.33
C LEU A 53 3.08 -6.33 11.78
N ALA A 54 3.41 -6.64 10.52
CA ALA A 54 4.59 -6.07 9.85
C ALA A 54 4.49 -4.53 9.80
N TYR A 55 3.35 -3.99 9.36
CA TYR A 55 3.13 -2.54 9.33
C TYR A 55 3.27 -1.86 10.69
N ARG A 56 2.65 -2.43 11.73
CA ARG A 56 2.77 -1.90 13.10
C ARG A 56 4.20 -1.97 13.64
N SER A 57 5.02 -2.84 13.06
CA SER A 57 6.45 -2.98 13.36
C SER A 57 7.35 -2.13 12.44
N GLY A 58 6.78 -1.37 11.49
CA GLY A 58 7.53 -0.54 10.55
C GLY A 58 8.13 -1.30 9.35
N ILE A 59 7.64 -2.51 9.08
CA ILE A 59 8.09 -3.41 8.01
C ILE A 59 7.00 -3.48 6.94
N PHE A 60 7.40 -3.61 5.67
CA PHE A 60 6.46 -3.73 4.54
C PHE A 60 6.94 -4.75 3.51
N PRO A 61 6.04 -5.41 2.77
CA PRO A 61 6.41 -6.41 1.77
C PRO A 61 6.79 -5.79 0.42
N MET A 62 7.73 -6.42 -0.28
CA MET A 62 8.04 -6.16 -1.69
C MET A 62 8.33 -7.48 -2.42
N ALA A 63 8.23 -7.48 -3.75
CA ALA A 63 8.68 -8.57 -4.62
C ALA A 63 9.66 -8.03 -5.66
N ASP A 64 10.48 -8.88 -6.27
CA ASP A 64 11.43 -8.43 -7.30
C ASP A 64 10.71 -8.09 -8.62
N SER A 65 9.58 -8.76 -8.90
CA SER A 65 8.79 -8.52 -10.12
C SER A 65 7.31 -8.88 -9.97
N ARG A 66 6.51 -8.54 -11.00
CA ARG A 66 5.06 -8.79 -11.06
C ARG A 66 4.70 -10.29 -10.94
N ASP A 67 5.51 -11.14 -11.55
CA ASP A 67 5.29 -12.58 -11.62
C ASP A 67 6.07 -13.36 -10.54
N ASP A 68 6.80 -12.66 -9.68
CA ASP A 68 7.58 -13.29 -8.61
C ASP A 68 6.64 -13.82 -7.49
N PRO A 69 6.67 -15.12 -7.18
CA PRO A 69 5.88 -15.69 -6.09
C PRO A 69 6.42 -15.34 -4.69
N GLU A 70 7.69 -14.95 -4.60
CA GLU A 70 8.35 -14.67 -3.33
C GLU A 70 8.12 -13.23 -2.86
N ILE A 71 8.13 -13.06 -1.54
CA ILE A 71 7.94 -11.77 -0.87
C ILE A 71 9.11 -11.54 0.08
N TYR A 72 9.70 -10.36 -0.01
CA TYR A 72 10.72 -9.87 0.89
C TYR A 72 10.13 -8.84 1.84
N TRP A 73 10.54 -8.91 3.11
CA TRP A 73 10.14 -7.97 4.14
C TRP A 73 11.21 -6.91 4.30
N ILE A 74 10.82 -5.65 4.10
CA ILE A 74 11.76 -4.54 3.96
C ILE A 74 11.73 -3.66 5.21
N GLU A 75 12.93 -3.37 5.71
CA GLU A 75 13.19 -2.54 6.87
C GLU A 75 14.33 -1.55 6.53
N PRO A 76 14.02 -0.40 5.93
CA PRO A 76 15.03 0.55 5.47
C PRO A 76 15.77 1.23 6.63
N ARG A 77 17.10 1.39 6.50
CA ARG A 77 17.92 2.18 7.45
C ARG A 77 17.49 3.65 7.51
N LEU A 78 17.08 4.18 6.37
CA LEU A 78 16.52 5.51 6.20
C LEU A 78 15.08 5.36 5.72
N ARG A 79 14.15 6.01 6.42
CA ARG A 79 12.71 5.95 6.15
C ARG A 79 12.21 7.33 5.76
N ALA A 80 11.46 7.41 4.67
CA ALA A 80 10.81 8.64 4.22
C ALA A 80 9.41 8.76 4.81
N ILE A 81 9.08 9.96 5.27
CA ILE A 81 7.72 10.34 5.66
C ILE A 81 7.33 11.63 4.95
N LEU A 82 6.04 11.87 4.83
CA LEU A 82 5.51 13.18 4.48
C LEU A 82 4.90 13.81 5.73
N PRO A 83 5.60 14.76 6.40
CA PRO A 83 5.02 15.43 7.56
C PRO A 83 3.70 16.08 7.17
N LEU A 84 2.60 15.75 7.85
CA LEU A 84 1.29 16.25 7.47
C LEU A 84 1.26 17.78 7.45
N GLY A 85 1.90 18.44 8.43
CA GLY A 85 2.10 19.90 8.46
C GLY A 85 3.13 20.45 7.46
N GLY A 86 3.98 19.60 6.90
CA GLY A 86 5.08 19.97 5.99
C GLY A 86 4.77 19.74 4.50
N PHE A 87 3.54 19.39 4.13
CA PHE A 87 3.17 19.20 2.73
C PHE A 87 3.36 20.49 1.92
N HIS A 88 4.25 20.44 0.93
CA HIS A 88 4.56 21.56 0.07
C HIS A 88 3.54 21.69 -1.07
N LEU A 89 2.48 22.45 -0.80
CA LEU A 89 1.50 22.81 -1.83
C LEU A 89 2.03 23.97 -2.71
N SER A 90 2.65 23.62 -3.83
CA SER A 90 3.15 24.62 -4.78
C SER A 90 2.02 25.49 -5.34
N HIS A 91 2.35 26.71 -5.77
CA HIS A 91 1.36 27.63 -6.33
C HIS A 91 0.65 27.07 -7.58
N SER A 92 1.36 26.31 -8.43
CA SER A 92 0.78 25.65 -9.59
C SER A 92 -0.18 24.54 -9.18
N LEU A 93 0.17 23.72 -8.19
CA LEU A 93 -0.71 22.66 -7.68
C LEU A 93 -1.95 23.24 -7.00
N ALA A 94 -1.81 24.30 -6.20
CA ALA A 94 -2.95 25.02 -5.62
C ALA A 94 -3.88 25.58 -6.69
N ARG A 95 -3.33 26.05 -7.82
CA ARG A 95 -4.14 26.49 -8.97
C ARG A 95 -4.86 25.30 -9.63
N THR A 96 -4.20 24.16 -9.79
CA THR A 96 -4.80 22.93 -10.32
C THR A 96 -5.99 22.48 -9.46
N LEU A 97 -5.84 22.46 -8.13
CA LEU A 97 -6.92 22.13 -7.20
C LEU A 97 -8.12 23.09 -7.33
N ARG A 98 -7.87 24.40 -7.32
CA ARG A 98 -8.92 25.42 -7.41
C ARG A 98 -9.70 25.40 -8.71
N ARG A 99 -9.09 24.93 -9.81
CA ARG A 99 -9.75 24.78 -11.11
C ARG A 99 -10.79 23.64 -11.13
N GLY A 100 -10.70 22.68 -10.22
CA GLY A 100 -11.70 21.60 -10.10
C GLY A 100 -11.84 20.73 -11.36
N ARG A 101 -10.76 20.56 -12.14
CA ARG A 101 -10.81 19.79 -13.40
C ARG A 101 -10.88 18.27 -13.23
N PHE A 102 -10.70 17.80 -11.99
CA PHE A 102 -10.72 16.40 -11.64
C PHE A 102 -11.85 16.16 -10.64
N SER A 103 -12.49 15.00 -10.75
CA SER A 103 -13.29 14.43 -9.66
C SER A 103 -12.38 13.53 -8.84
N VAL A 104 -12.54 13.52 -7.51
CA VAL A 104 -11.70 12.72 -6.61
C VAL A 104 -12.61 11.91 -5.69
N THR A 105 -12.35 10.62 -5.59
CA THR A 105 -13.11 9.69 -4.74
C THR A 105 -12.17 8.95 -3.79
N CYS A 106 -12.75 8.26 -2.81
CA CYS A 106 -12.03 7.36 -1.92
C CYS A 106 -12.71 5.99 -1.98
N ASN A 107 -11.90 4.93 -2.10
CA ASN A 107 -12.34 3.53 -2.15
C ASN A 107 -13.36 3.21 -3.26
N ALA A 108 -13.43 4.01 -4.33
CA ALA A 108 -14.37 3.76 -5.42
C ALA A 108 -13.85 2.72 -6.42
N ALA A 109 -12.53 2.58 -6.56
CA ALA A 109 -11.92 1.69 -7.55
C ALA A 109 -10.54 1.19 -7.09
N PHE A 110 -10.47 0.58 -5.90
CA PHE A 110 -9.21 0.14 -5.28
C PHE A 110 -8.40 -0.80 -6.19
N SER A 111 -9.03 -1.83 -6.77
CA SER A 111 -8.35 -2.79 -7.65
C SER A 111 -7.82 -2.13 -8.93
N ASP A 112 -8.56 -1.18 -9.52
CA ASP A 112 -8.09 -0.43 -10.69
C ASP A 112 -6.87 0.45 -10.36
N VAL A 113 -6.84 1.04 -9.16
CA VAL A 113 -5.67 1.79 -8.67
C VAL A 113 -4.48 0.86 -8.47
N MET A 114 -4.67 -0.31 -7.87
CA MET A 114 -3.62 -1.33 -7.70
C MET A 114 -3.04 -1.76 -9.05
N GLU A 115 -3.90 -2.09 -10.01
CA GLU A 115 -3.50 -2.50 -11.36
C GLU A 115 -2.73 -1.39 -12.06
N ALA A 116 -3.21 -0.14 -11.96
CA ALA A 116 -2.53 1.01 -12.55
C ALA A 116 -1.18 1.33 -11.89
N CYS A 117 -1.04 1.11 -10.57
CA CYS A 117 0.22 1.20 -9.85
C CYS A 117 1.18 0.07 -10.21
N ALA A 118 0.66 -1.10 -10.55
CA ALA A 118 1.45 -2.27 -10.90
C ALA A 118 1.88 -2.31 -12.38
N ALA A 119 1.23 -1.52 -13.23
CA ALA A 119 1.56 -1.44 -14.64
C ALA A 119 3.04 -1.03 -14.86
N PRO A 120 3.70 -1.57 -15.91
CA PRO A 120 5.07 -1.20 -16.25
C PRO A 120 5.22 0.31 -16.36
N ARG A 121 6.24 0.86 -15.70
CA ARG A 121 6.50 2.31 -15.75
C ARG A 121 7.26 2.63 -17.02
N HIS A 122 6.90 3.76 -17.64
CA HIS A 122 7.71 4.31 -18.72
C HIS A 122 9.11 4.66 -18.18
N ILE A 123 10.09 3.85 -18.55
CA ILE A 123 11.51 4.10 -18.24
C ILE A 123 11.90 5.42 -18.89
N ARG A 124 12.43 6.35 -18.09
CA ARG A 124 12.99 7.58 -18.63
C ARG A 124 14.34 7.25 -19.26
N PRO A 125 14.68 7.74 -20.47
CA PRO A 125 16.01 7.54 -21.02
C PRO A 125 17.09 7.99 -20.00
N GLY A 126 17.96 7.05 -19.60
CA GLY A 126 19.03 7.29 -18.63
C GLY A 126 18.68 7.03 -17.15
N SER A 127 17.55 6.39 -16.83
CA SER A 127 17.30 5.85 -15.48
C SER A 127 17.80 4.41 -15.35
N ASP A 128 18.35 4.06 -14.19
CA ASP A 128 18.71 2.68 -13.81
C ASP A 128 17.47 1.80 -13.48
N ASP A 129 16.26 2.29 -13.75
CA ASP A 129 14.99 1.59 -13.51
C ASP A 129 14.70 0.65 -14.69
N GLU A 130 14.65 -0.66 -14.44
CA GLU A 130 14.33 -1.68 -15.44
C GLU A 130 12.84 -1.70 -15.84
N GLY A 131 12.02 -0.80 -15.27
CA GLY A 131 10.62 -0.59 -15.66
C GLY A 131 9.65 -1.65 -15.14
N GLY A 132 10.17 -2.61 -14.38
CA GLY A 132 9.39 -3.62 -13.66
C GLY A 132 8.63 -3.04 -12.46
N SER A 133 7.58 -3.73 -12.04
CA SER A 133 6.83 -3.41 -10.83
C SER A 133 7.12 -4.41 -9.74
N TRP A 134 7.35 -3.92 -8.53
CA TRP A 134 7.49 -4.72 -7.32
C TRP A 134 6.15 -5.26 -6.81
N ILE A 135 5.02 -4.78 -7.35
CA ILE A 135 3.67 -5.19 -6.95
C ILE A 135 3.33 -6.50 -7.65
N SER A 136 3.76 -7.62 -7.06
CA SER A 136 3.42 -8.94 -7.57
C SER A 136 1.93 -9.25 -7.48
N HIS A 137 1.48 -10.27 -8.22
CA HIS A 137 0.09 -10.75 -8.11
C HIS A 137 -0.29 -11.14 -6.67
N ARG A 138 0.67 -11.69 -5.91
CA ARG A 138 0.50 -12.02 -4.49
C ARG A 138 0.33 -10.77 -3.62
N ILE A 139 1.15 -9.74 -3.85
CA ILE A 139 0.97 -8.44 -3.17
C ILE A 139 -0.39 -7.86 -3.52
N GLN A 140 -0.77 -7.83 -4.80
CA GLN A 140 -2.06 -7.29 -5.20
C GLN A 140 -3.24 -7.95 -4.47
N ALA A 141 -3.30 -9.29 -4.51
CA ALA A 141 -4.35 -10.03 -3.83
C ALA A 141 -4.36 -9.81 -2.30
N SER A 142 -3.18 -9.64 -1.68
CA SER A 142 -3.06 -9.35 -0.24
C SER A 142 -3.68 -8.01 0.14
N TYR A 143 -3.45 -6.97 -0.67
CA TYR A 143 -3.94 -5.62 -0.39
C TYR A 143 -5.41 -5.46 -0.78
N GLU A 144 -5.89 -6.16 -1.81
CA GLU A 144 -7.33 -6.29 -2.09
C GLU A 144 -8.06 -6.92 -0.91
N ASN A 145 -7.48 -7.95 -0.29
CA ASN A 145 -8.04 -8.54 0.92
C ASN A 145 -8.01 -7.56 2.10
N LEU A 146 -6.90 -6.84 2.33
CA LEU A 146 -6.86 -5.77 3.34
C LEU A 146 -7.88 -4.66 3.08
N HIS A 147 -8.15 -4.34 1.81
CA HIS A 147 -9.16 -3.36 1.45
C HIS A 147 -10.56 -3.84 1.84
N HIS A 148 -10.90 -5.10 1.55
CA HIS A 148 -12.16 -5.71 1.99
C HIS A 148 -12.31 -5.74 3.52
N LEU A 149 -11.20 -5.89 4.25
CA LEU A 149 -11.17 -5.84 5.72
C LEU A 149 -11.17 -4.41 6.28
N GLY A 150 -11.14 -3.38 5.44
CA GLY A 150 -11.20 -1.97 5.86
C GLY A 150 -9.86 -1.40 6.34
N HIS A 151 -8.73 -2.06 6.07
CA HIS A 151 -7.40 -1.57 6.42
C HIS A 151 -6.67 -0.88 5.27
N ALA A 152 -6.90 -1.31 4.03
CA ALA A 152 -6.32 -0.66 2.85
C ALA A 152 -7.33 0.27 2.18
N HIS A 153 -6.85 1.42 1.73
CA HIS A 153 -7.69 2.46 1.13
C HIS A 153 -7.02 3.07 -0.09
N SER A 154 -7.85 3.52 -1.03
CA SER A 154 -7.43 4.21 -2.24
C SER A 154 -8.02 5.61 -2.34
N ILE A 155 -7.31 6.48 -3.05
CA ILE A 155 -7.83 7.75 -3.56
C ILE A 155 -7.72 7.72 -5.06
N GLU A 156 -8.84 7.91 -5.74
CA GLU A 156 -8.94 7.89 -7.20
C GLU A 156 -9.12 9.29 -7.74
N VAL A 157 -8.43 9.61 -8.84
CA VAL A 157 -8.54 10.89 -9.55
C VAL A 157 -9.06 10.62 -10.95
N TRP A 158 -10.25 11.16 -11.22
CA TRP A 158 -11.00 10.96 -12.44
C TRP A 158 -11.03 12.24 -13.29
N GLN A 159 -11.03 12.05 -14.60
CA GLN A 159 -11.30 13.08 -15.58
C GLN A 159 -12.37 12.57 -16.55
N GLN A 160 -13.17 13.47 -17.12
CA GLN A 160 -14.05 13.10 -18.24
C GLN A 160 -13.20 12.87 -19.50
N ASP A 161 -13.42 11.76 -20.19
CA ASP A 161 -12.83 11.52 -21.51
C ASP A 161 -13.55 12.35 -22.60
N GLY A 162 -13.12 12.18 -23.87
CA GLY A 162 -13.71 12.90 -25.00
C GLY A 162 -15.18 12.59 -25.28
N ASN A 163 -15.70 11.49 -24.72
CA ASN A 163 -17.08 11.04 -24.87
C ASN A 163 -17.93 11.31 -23.62
N GLY A 164 -17.35 11.91 -22.58
CA GLY A 164 -18.01 12.18 -21.30
C GLY A 164 -18.12 10.95 -20.38
N ALA A 165 -17.29 9.93 -20.58
CA ALA A 165 -17.13 8.83 -19.63
C ALA A 165 -16.03 9.14 -18.60
N PRO A 166 -16.19 8.70 -17.33
CA PRO A 166 -15.16 8.87 -16.33
C PRO A 166 -13.93 8.01 -16.64
N LEU A 167 -12.77 8.64 -16.73
CA LEU A 167 -11.48 8.02 -16.94
C LEU A 167 -10.61 8.15 -15.68
N LEU A 168 -10.11 7.02 -15.18
CA LEU A 168 -9.16 6.99 -14.07
C LEU A 168 -7.78 7.48 -14.54
N VAL A 169 -7.41 8.69 -14.16
CA VAL A 169 -6.20 9.38 -14.64
C VAL A 169 -5.09 9.48 -13.60
N GLY A 170 -5.34 9.11 -12.35
CA GLY A 170 -4.33 9.03 -11.31
C GLY A 170 -4.92 8.50 -10.02
N GLY A 171 -4.06 8.23 -9.06
CA GLY A 171 -4.51 7.74 -7.76
C GLY A 171 -3.34 7.22 -6.93
N LEU A 172 -3.67 6.83 -5.71
CA LEU A 172 -2.76 6.19 -4.77
C LEU A 172 -3.54 5.22 -3.90
N TYR A 173 -2.83 4.27 -3.30
CA TYR A 173 -3.37 3.40 -2.26
C TYR A 173 -2.42 3.32 -1.08
N GLY A 174 -2.94 2.90 0.06
CA GLY A 174 -2.17 2.72 1.27
C GLY A 174 -2.91 1.96 2.36
N VAL A 175 -2.22 1.72 3.47
CA VAL A 175 -2.74 0.99 4.64
C VAL A 175 -2.88 1.94 5.82
N GLY A 176 -4.07 1.98 6.42
CA GLY A 176 -4.40 2.80 7.58
C GLY A 176 -4.56 1.96 8.85
N PHE A 177 -4.01 2.45 9.96
CA PHE A 177 -4.20 1.88 11.30
C PHE A 177 -3.86 2.92 12.36
N ASP A 178 -4.54 2.87 13.50
CA ASP A 178 -4.33 3.81 14.60
C ASP A 178 -4.36 5.28 14.09
N ARG A 179 -3.28 6.04 14.26
CA ARG A 179 -3.11 7.40 13.67
C ARG A 179 -2.05 7.42 12.57
N VAL A 180 -1.89 6.31 11.84
CA VAL A 180 -0.86 6.08 10.83
C VAL A 180 -1.52 5.78 9.49
N PHE A 181 -0.93 6.30 8.43
CA PHE A 181 -1.21 5.88 7.07
C PHE A 181 0.10 5.60 6.34
N CYS A 182 0.26 4.39 5.81
CA CYS A 182 1.38 4.02 4.97
C CYS A 182 0.95 4.13 3.51
N GLY A 183 1.42 5.16 2.80
CA GLY A 183 1.15 5.31 1.37
C GLY A 183 2.04 4.36 0.58
N GLU A 184 1.47 3.43 -0.17
CA GLU A 184 2.22 2.31 -0.76
C GLU A 184 2.73 2.62 -2.16
N SER A 185 1.83 3.06 -3.03
CA SER A 185 2.17 3.45 -4.39
C SER A 185 1.17 4.45 -4.92
N MET A 186 1.57 5.11 -6.01
CA MET A 186 0.73 6.04 -6.74
C MET A 186 1.04 5.95 -8.23
N PHE A 187 0.07 6.33 -9.06
CA PHE A 187 0.24 6.42 -10.50
C PHE A 187 -0.34 7.73 -11.03
N SER A 188 0.11 8.13 -12.21
CA SER A 188 -0.31 9.36 -12.87
C SER A 188 -0.35 9.17 -14.39
N ARG A 189 -1.52 9.35 -14.99
CA ARG A 189 -1.75 9.36 -16.45
C ARG A 189 -2.09 10.76 -16.98
N ALA A 190 -2.47 11.69 -16.10
CA ALA A 190 -2.64 13.11 -16.44
C ALA A 190 -1.75 14.01 -15.56
N THR A 191 -1.33 15.17 -16.08
CA THR A 191 -0.52 16.13 -15.33
C THR A 191 -1.14 16.44 -13.97
N ASP A 192 -0.33 16.39 -12.93
CA ASP A 192 -0.68 16.64 -11.52
C ASP A 192 -1.72 15.69 -10.91
N SER A 193 -2.20 14.66 -11.61
CA SER A 193 -3.23 13.75 -11.07
C SER A 193 -2.79 13.06 -9.77
N SER A 194 -1.60 12.48 -9.69
CA SER A 194 -1.07 11.89 -8.44
C SER A 194 -0.85 12.92 -7.32
N LYS A 195 -0.42 14.14 -7.67
CA LYS A 195 -0.24 15.23 -6.69
C LYS A 195 -1.58 15.68 -6.11
N VAL A 196 -2.64 15.70 -6.94
CA VAL A 196 -4.00 15.97 -6.50
C VAL A 196 -4.48 14.86 -5.56
N ALA A 197 -4.26 13.58 -5.90
CA ALA A 197 -4.58 12.47 -5.00
C ALA A 197 -3.89 12.64 -3.63
N LEU A 198 -2.60 12.96 -3.63
CA LEU A 198 -1.84 13.17 -2.40
C LEU A 198 -2.31 14.38 -1.59
N ALA A 199 -2.68 15.49 -2.24
CA ALA A 199 -3.23 16.66 -1.56
C ALA A 199 -4.55 16.34 -0.85
N TYR A 200 -5.43 15.56 -1.50
CA TYR A 200 -6.67 15.08 -0.89
C TYR A 200 -6.39 14.12 0.28
N LEU A 201 -5.43 13.20 0.12
CA LEU A 201 -5.00 12.31 1.21
C LEU A 201 -4.54 13.12 2.43
N VAL A 202 -3.62 14.06 2.24
CA VAL A 202 -3.06 14.85 3.36
C VAL A 202 -4.16 15.66 4.05
N ALA A 203 -5.08 16.26 3.30
CA ALA A 203 -6.21 16.99 3.88
C ALA A 203 -7.11 16.07 4.72
N ALA A 204 -7.47 14.90 4.18
CA ALA A 204 -8.29 13.92 4.90
C ALA A 204 -7.57 13.37 6.15
N LEU A 205 -6.28 13.05 6.06
CA LEU A 205 -5.48 12.58 7.19
C LEU A 205 -5.32 13.63 8.30
N ARG A 206 -5.15 14.91 7.93
CA ARG A 206 -5.16 16.02 8.90
C ARG A 206 -6.50 16.11 9.62
N LEU A 207 -7.61 16.04 8.88
CA LEU A 207 -8.96 16.06 9.45
C LEU A 207 -9.20 14.84 10.35
N ALA A 208 -8.66 13.68 9.97
CA ALA A 208 -8.68 12.47 10.79
C ALA A 208 -7.82 12.56 12.05
N GLY A 209 -6.97 13.57 12.20
CA GLY A 209 -6.04 13.63 13.33
C GLY A 209 -4.96 12.54 13.28
N ALA A 210 -4.63 12.07 12.07
CA ALA A 210 -3.47 11.23 11.82
C ALA A 210 -2.19 11.97 12.20
N ARG A 211 -1.15 11.21 12.54
CA ARG A 211 0.13 11.72 13.07
C ARG A 211 1.32 11.33 12.21
N LEU A 212 1.18 10.26 11.44
CA LEU A 212 2.25 9.75 10.60
C LEU A 212 1.71 9.36 9.22
N LEU A 213 2.28 9.98 8.18
CA LEU A 213 2.13 9.55 6.79
C LEU A 213 3.48 9.01 6.33
N ASP A 214 3.57 7.69 6.24
CA ASP A 214 4.77 6.96 5.80
C ASP A 214 4.81 6.89 4.27
N CYS A 215 5.99 7.07 3.70
CA CYS A 215 6.25 6.99 2.26
C CYS A 215 7.38 6.02 1.92
N GLN A 216 7.82 5.21 2.89
CA GLN A 216 8.87 4.20 2.78
C GLN A 216 10.20 4.76 2.28
N PHE A 217 10.37 4.93 0.98
CA PHE A 217 11.58 5.41 0.33
C PHE A 217 11.45 6.84 -0.17
N MET A 218 12.55 7.59 -0.05
CA MET A 218 12.60 8.93 -0.62
C MET A 218 12.63 8.86 -2.15
N THR A 219 11.83 9.72 -2.80
CA THR A 219 11.89 9.93 -4.25
C THR A 219 11.95 11.42 -4.56
N PRO A 220 12.51 11.85 -5.72
CA PRO A 220 12.48 13.25 -6.12
C PRO A 220 11.06 13.83 -6.19
N HIS A 221 10.08 13.00 -6.55
CA HIS A 221 8.67 13.39 -6.57
C HIS A 221 8.16 13.73 -5.16
N LEU A 222 8.36 12.83 -4.19
CA LEU A 222 7.93 13.04 -2.81
C LEU A 222 8.70 14.19 -2.14
N ALA A 223 10.00 14.31 -2.38
CA ALA A 223 10.82 15.42 -1.90
C ALA A 223 10.25 16.77 -2.35
N SER A 224 9.84 16.89 -3.63
CA SER A 224 9.21 18.11 -4.15
C SER A 224 7.88 18.47 -3.48
N LEU A 225 7.26 17.51 -2.79
CA LEU A 225 6.00 17.65 -2.05
C LEU A 225 6.21 17.81 -0.55
N GLY A 226 7.47 17.92 -0.08
CA GLY A 226 7.80 18.15 1.33
C GLY A 226 8.10 16.89 2.14
N ALA A 227 8.27 15.73 1.49
CA ALA A 227 8.72 14.54 2.19
C ALA A 227 10.15 14.73 2.71
N ILE A 228 10.42 14.13 3.87
CA ILE A 228 11.73 14.13 4.51
C ILE A 228 12.16 12.69 4.79
N GLU A 229 13.46 12.46 4.84
CA GLU A 229 14.05 11.18 5.19
C GLU A 229 14.65 11.22 6.60
N MET A 230 14.57 10.12 7.33
CA MET A 230 15.11 10.02 8.69
C MET A 230 15.66 8.64 9.02
N PRO A 231 16.56 8.54 10.02
CA PRO A 231 16.99 7.25 10.54
C PRO A 231 15.80 6.44 11.05
N GLN A 232 15.82 5.15 10.75
CA GLN A 232 14.80 4.18 11.13
C GLN A 232 14.38 4.29 12.61
N LYS A 233 15.35 4.41 13.53
CA LYS A 233 15.07 4.54 14.97
C LYS A 233 14.15 5.72 15.29
N ARG A 234 14.29 6.84 14.56
CA ARG A 234 13.42 8.01 14.72
C ARG A 234 12.03 7.76 14.15
N TYR A 235 11.93 7.08 13.00
CA TYR A 235 10.65 6.68 12.43
C TYR A 235 9.88 5.75 13.38
N LEU A 236 10.52 4.72 13.93
CA LEU A 236 9.88 3.79 14.88
C LEU A 236 9.36 4.49 16.14
N ALA A 237 10.07 5.52 16.62
CA ALA A 237 9.59 6.34 17.73
C ALA A 237 8.31 7.12 17.37
N LEU A 238 8.24 7.69 16.16
CA LEU A 238 7.03 8.37 15.66
C LEU A 238 5.87 7.38 15.44
N LEU A 239 6.18 6.20 14.91
CA LEU A 239 5.22 5.12 14.69
C LEU A 239 4.60 4.68 16.03
N GLN A 240 5.42 4.41 17.04
CA GLN A 240 4.95 4.05 18.39
C GLN A 240 4.09 5.17 19.00
N GLN A 241 4.50 6.44 18.88
CA GLN A 241 3.72 7.58 19.37
C GLN A 241 2.35 7.71 18.68
N ALA A 242 2.27 7.40 17.39
CA ALA A 242 1.03 7.44 16.64
C ALA A 242 0.08 6.27 17.00
N GLN A 243 0.63 5.14 17.47
CA GLN A 243 -0.13 3.99 17.96
C GLN A 243 -0.63 4.18 19.41
N SER A 244 0.09 4.94 20.23
CA SER A 244 -0.31 5.21 21.61
C SER A 244 -1.54 6.13 21.71
N SER A 245 -2.53 5.74 22.51
CA SER A 245 -3.78 6.51 22.71
C SER A 245 -3.64 7.76 23.59
N GLU A 246 -2.44 8.08 24.11
CA GLU A 246 -2.23 9.13 25.14
C GLU A 246 -2.40 10.58 24.66
N GLY A 247 -2.81 10.82 23.41
CA GLY A 247 -3.07 12.17 22.90
C GLY A 247 -4.38 12.81 23.37
N ALA A 248 -5.25 12.09 24.10
CA ALA A 248 -6.58 12.58 24.53
C ALA A 248 -6.68 12.95 26.02
N SER A 249 -5.65 12.66 26.85
CA SER A 249 -5.67 12.96 28.29
C SER A 249 -4.48 13.83 28.67
N GLY A 250 -4.64 15.15 28.56
CA GLY A 250 -3.60 16.11 28.90
C GLY A 250 -4.12 17.31 29.69
N LEU A 251 -4.75 17.06 30.84
CA LEU A 251 -4.81 17.96 32.01
C LEU A 251 -5.46 17.21 33.20
N ALA A 252 -4.70 16.34 33.84
CA ALA A 252 -4.99 15.93 35.21
C ALA A 252 -3.66 15.75 35.97
N THR A 253 -3.49 16.60 36.97
CA THR A 253 -2.45 16.58 37.98
C THR A 253 -2.67 15.42 38.96
N GLY A 254 -1.58 14.87 39.51
CA GLY A 254 -1.63 14.13 40.77
C GLY A 254 -0.99 12.74 40.78
N ALA A 255 -0.09 12.54 41.73
CA ALA A 255 0.71 11.35 41.98
C ALA A 255 -0.10 10.12 42.45
N GLY A 256 0.45 8.92 42.23
CA GLY A 256 0.06 7.71 42.95
C GLY A 256 0.37 6.41 42.19
N ALA A 257 1.31 5.62 42.69
CA ALA A 257 1.68 4.30 42.16
C ALA A 257 0.65 3.21 42.56
N ALA A 258 0.38 2.25 41.66
CA ALA A 258 0.47 0.79 41.88
C ALA A 258 -0.37 0.01 40.85
N GLU A 259 0.03 -1.25 40.68
CA GLU A 259 -0.24 -2.25 39.64
C GLU A 259 -1.72 -2.62 39.36
N GLY A 260 -1.94 -3.11 38.13
CA GLY A 260 -3.09 -3.92 37.76
C GLY A 260 -3.18 -4.16 36.25
N LEU A 261 -2.70 -5.31 35.76
CA LEU A 261 -2.98 -5.78 34.39
C LEU A 261 -4.42 -6.33 34.35
N ALA A 262 -5.34 -5.54 33.81
CA ALA A 262 -6.63 -6.02 33.35
C ALA A 262 -6.61 -6.06 31.81
N VAL A 263 -6.77 -7.25 31.26
CA VAL A 263 -7.09 -7.45 29.83
C VAL A 263 -8.58 -7.13 29.68
N GLY A 264 -8.88 -5.96 29.14
CA GLY A 264 -10.24 -5.56 28.79
C GLY A 264 -10.36 -5.45 27.27
N ASP A 265 -11.28 -6.22 26.69
CA ASP A 265 -11.87 -5.93 25.38
C ASP A 265 -12.58 -4.57 25.48
N GLY A 266 -11.84 -3.52 25.18
CA GLY A 266 -12.32 -2.15 25.16
C GLY A 266 -12.43 -1.68 23.72
N ALA A 267 -13.65 -1.67 23.19
CA ALA A 267 -13.99 -0.81 22.06
C ALA A 267 -13.67 0.64 22.48
N ALA A 268 -12.54 1.16 22.00
CA ALA A 268 -12.11 2.52 22.29
C ALA A 268 -12.99 3.50 21.51
N GLU A 269 -14.12 3.90 22.11
CA GLU A 269 -14.85 5.10 21.70
C GLU A 269 -13.96 6.33 21.99
N GLY A 270 -13.49 6.97 20.91
CA GLY A 270 -12.49 8.04 20.93
C GLY A 270 -11.40 7.93 19.84
N GLY A 271 -11.50 6.95 18.94
CA GLY A 271 -10.60 6.80 17.79
C GLY A 271 -10.69 7.95 16.78
N ALA A 272 -9.55 8.32 16.21
CA ALA A 272 -9.48 9.14 14.99
C ALA A 272 -10.37 8.51 13.91
N PRO A 273 -11.19 9.27 13.16
CA PRO A 273 -12.03 8.69 12.12
C PRO A 273 -11.14 8.03 11.05
N ALA A 274 -11.60 6.89 10.53
CA ALA A 274 -10.90 6.21 9.45
C ALA A 274 -10.85 7.11 8.20
N LEU A 275 -9.90 6.86 7.30
CA LEU A 275 -9.71 7.68 6.09
C LEU A 275 -11.01 7.91 5.31
N PRO A 276 -11.88 6.90 5.06
CA PRO A 276 -13.10 7.10 4.29
C PRO A 276 -14.07 8.08 4.95
N ASP A 277 -14.21 8.00 6.28
CA ASP A 277 -15.10 8.88 7.05
C ASP A 277 -14.58 10.32 7.04
N ALA A 278 -13.27 10.50 7.26
CA ALA A 278 -12.63 11.81 7.18
C ALA A 278 -12.70 12.40 5.77
N PHE A 279 -12.54 11.57 4.73
CA PHE A 279 -12.67 11.99 3.35
C PHE A 279 -14.11 12.41 3.02
N ALA A 280 -15.11 11.65 3.48
CA ALA A 280 -16.51 12.00 3.31
C ALA A 280 -16.85 13.32 4.04
N ALA A 281 -16.35 13.51 5.26
CA ALA A 281 -16.51 14.76 6.02
C ALA A 281 -15.88 15.96 5.29
N LEU A 282 -14.68 15.78 4.72
CA LEU A 282 -13.99 16.80 3.92
C LEU A 282 -14.82 17.21 2.69
N LEU A 283 -15.42 16.25 1.98
CA LEU A 283 -16.31 16.55 0.85
C LEU A 283 -17.62 17.21 1.29
N ALA A 284 -18.19 16.80 2.42
CA ALA A 284 -19.40 17.41 2.97
C ALA A 284 -19.16 18.87 3.38
N GLU A 285 -18.02 19.17 4.02
CA GLU A 285 -17.61 20.54 4.35
C GLU A 285 -17.47 21.40 3.08
N ALA A 286 -16.86 20.85 2.04
CA ALA A 286 -16.76 21.52 0.76
C ALA A 286 -18.12 21.81 0.11
N ALA A 287 -19.06 20.87 0.17
CA ALA A 287 -20.42 21.06 -0.32
C ALA A 287 -21.17 22.13 0.50
N ALA A 288 -20.95 22.18 1.81
CA ALA A 288 -21.56 23.16 2.71
C ALA A 288 -21.03 24.59 2.52
N ALA A 289 -19.80 24.75 2.05
CA ALA A 289 -19.17 26.05 1.75
C ALA A 289 -19.80 26.80 0.54
N GLY A 290 -20.89 26.27 -0.04
CA GLY A 290 -21.69 26.90 -1.08
C GLY A 290 -21.25 26.59 -2.51
N SER A 291 -22.13 26.85 -3.49
CA SER A 291 -21.94 26.48 -4.92
C SER A 291 -20.71 27.10 -5.61
N ALA A 292 -20.09 28.10 -4.99
CA ALA A 292 -18.85 28.72 -5.47
C ALA A 292 -17.57 27.99 -5.00
N SER A 293 -17.65 27.09 -4.02
CA SER A 293 -16.50 26.37 -3.46
C SER A 293 -16.46 24.93 -3.97
N SER A 294 -15.50 24.60 -4.83
CA SER A 294 -15.22 23.20 -5.17
C SER A 294 -14.43 22.54 -4.03
N PRO A 295 -14.48 21.21 -3.86
CA PRO A 295 -13.64 20.50 -2.90
C PRO A 295 -12.16 20.86 -2.99
N GLY A 296 -11.65 21.06 -4.21
CA GLY A 296 -10.28 21.51 -4.41
C GLY A 296 -9.96 22.91 -3.86
N LYS A 297 -10.94 23.83 -3.79
CA LYS A 297 -10.74 25.15 -3.16
C LYS A 297 -10.61 25.04 -1.64
N VAL A 298 -11.48 24.26 -1.00
CA VAL A 298 -11.43 24.01 0.45
C VAL A 298 -10.11 23.33 0.82
N ILE A 299 -9.70 22.30 0.08
CA ILE A 299 -8.44 21.61 0.31
C ILE A 299 -7.24 22.54 0.13
N ALA A 300 -7.22 23.36 -0.93
CA ALA A 300 -6.16 24.35 -1.11
C ALA A 300 -6.10 25.35 0.06
N GLN A 301 -7.24 25.76 0.60
CA GLN A 301 -7.30 26.63 1.78
C GLN A 301 -6.78 25.93 3.04
N LEU A 302 -7.25 24.72 3.34
CA LEU A 302 -6.81 23.92 4.49
C LEU A 302 -5.30 23.65 4.50
N LEU A 303 -4.71 23.47 3.32
CA LEU A 303 -3.28 23.18 3.18
C LEU A 303 -2.40 24.44 3.11
N THR A 304 -2.97 25.63 2.93
CA THR A 304 -2.22 26.90 2.88
C THR A 304 -2.26 27.67 4.20
N GLN A 305 -3.31 27.53 5.01
CA GLN A 305 -3.49 28.28 6.26
C GLN A 305 -2.62 27.79 7.43
N THR A 306 -1.82 26.75 7.22
CA THR A 306 -0.96 26.14 8.27
C THR A 306 0.54 26.39 8.08
N SER A 307 0.92 27.29 7.17
CA SER A 307 2.32 27.67 6.92
C SER A 307 2.73 28.92 7.70
#